data_AF-A0A1V8SH82-F1
#
_entry.id   AF-A0A1V8SH82-F1
#
_cell.length_a   1.000
_cell.length_b   1.000
_cell.length_c   1.000
_cell.angle_alpha   90.00
_cell.angle_beta   90.00
_cell.angle_gamma   90.00
#
_symmetry.space_group_name_H-M   'P 1'
#
loop_
_entity.id
_entity.type
_entity.pdbx_description
1 polymer ?
#
loop_
_entity_poly.entity_id
_entity_poly.type
_entity_poly.pdbx_seq_one_letter_code
_entity_poly.pdbx_strand_id
1 'polypeptide(L)'
;MVFFKDEVMIRSMRAMFVRLFYNYDHPSSGEVEPDTVDPQEDLDPRDNIATTLHKVFKQHAECRTKEATRSFSSTSTSVGDPAMLKKLTDWADMFKQAELLRMSPGSKYVIVAVPELKDMQACMRRYNSDATGDDIALWPLVSHVHAHIDNPLGREGITVLNAPGDGDIRLRAQHARPHIVQASHVLAVASVARAEQDHLLNGVRGMRDKGEGNVVVALTRIDEISSATTLDIPEDALNELKALENMKKRFKGEFDDLEERCQQLGSAEEEAGDAAASKELSALTKQKNAAHKIFRKARLAETQLRVFLRPEVVAADLVQQLKDNTGFSAAIPICAVSNKAYEVHREGFKANVVPPLDIEQTGIPQLHRPLYNLTIIPTKLREWSHLETTGIRGLKDEVRFYANPANSESLTVFRGLPEAPIESCQGLVLAFENDLLQELHTSLIVNMSNERDPWNQHAEKMCDTWASNNQGGPFLRILQRHGLRKN
;
A
#
# COMPACT_ATOMS: atom_id res chain seq x y z
N MET A 1 -7.77 -15.40 7.66
CA MET A 1 -8.12 -16.76 7.19
C MET A 1 -7.11 -17.19 6.14
N VAL A 2 -6.57 -18.40 6.25
CA VAL A 2 -5.60 -18.98 5.32
C VAL A 2 -6.27 -20.12 4.56
N PHE A 3 -6.31 -20.03 3.24
CA PHE A 3 -6.92 -21.05 2.38
C PHE A 3 -5.82 -21.92 1.76
N PHE A 4 -5.96 -23.24 1.89
CA PHE A 4 -5.05 -24.17 1.23
C PHE A 4 -5.49 -24.45 -0.20
N LYS A 5 -4.54 -24.78 -1.06
CA LYS A 5 -4.79 -25.28 -2.41
C LYS A 5 -5.63 -26.56 -2.35
N ASP A 6 -6.48 -26.75 -3.35
CA ASP A 6 -7.16 -28.03 -3.55
C ASP A 6 -6.18 -29.12 -4.00
N GLU A 7 -6.62 -30.37 -3.99
CA GLU A 7 -5.78 -31.52 -4.34
C GLU A 7 -5.25 -31.44 -5.78
N VAL A 8 -6.02 -30.86 -6.71
CA VAL A 8 -5.67 -30.74 -8.12
C VAL A 8 -4.53 -29.73 -8.31
N MET A 9 -4.63 -28.56 -7.69
CA MET A 9 -3.60 -27.54 -7.71
C MET A 9 -2.31 -28.01 -7.03
N ILE A 10 -2.47 -28.71 -5.91
CA ILE A 10 -1.36 -29.31 -5.16
C ILE A 10 -0.64 -30.37 -6.01
N ARG A 11 -1.37 -31.23 -6.73
CA ARG A 11 -0.81 -32.21 -7.67
C ARG A 11 -0.13 -31.53 -8.86
N SER A 12 -0.76 -30.52 -9.46
CA SER A 12 -0.22 -29.76 -10.60
C SER A 12 1.09 -29.04 -10.27
N MET A 13 1.17 -28.42 -9.09
CA MET A 13 2.39 -27.76 -8.63
C MET A 13 3.57 -28.75 -8.52
N ARG A 14 3.32 -29.94 -7.96
CA ARG A 14 4.37 -30.96 -7.81
C ARG A 14 4.76 -31.58 -9.13
N ALA A 15 3.80 -31.81 -10.04
CA ALA A 15 4.07 -32.25 -11.39
C ALA A 15 5.00 -31.27 -12.11
N MET A 16 4.77 -29.96 -11.95
CA MET A 16 5.68 -28.93 -12.44
C MET A 16 7.08 -29.05 -11.82
N PHE A 17 7.19 -29.22 -10.50
CA PHE A 17 8.48 -29.36 -9.82
C PHE A 17 9.26 -30.60 -10.28
N VAL A 18 8.60 -31.76 -10.40
CA VAL A 18 9.23 -33.00 -10.89
C VAL A 18 9.66 -32.85 -12.35
N ARG A 19 8.80 -32.27 -13.20
CA ARG A 19 9.10 -32.01 -14.62
C ARG A 19 10.31 -31.09 -14.80
N LEU A 20 10.34 -29.95 -14.11
CA LEU A 20 11.43 -28.99 -14.21
C LEU A 20 12.77 -29.57 -13.73
N PHE A 21 12.75 -30.35 -12.63
CA PHE A 21 13.94 -31.07 -12.16
C PHE A 21 14.42 -32.14 -13.14
N TYR A 22 13.50 -32.97 -13.64
CA TYR A 22 13.84 -34.06 -14.55
C TYR A 22 14.43 -33.54 -15.85
N ASN A 23 13.82 -32.49 -16.43
CA ASN A 23 14.28 -31.87 -17.67
C ASN A 23 15.65 -31.20 -17.50
N TYR A 24 15.96 -30.68 -16.32
CA TYR A 24 17.29 -30.14 -16.02
C TYR A 24 18.37 -31.23 -15.96
N ASP A 25 18.06 -32.37 -15.34
CA ASP A 25 18.98 -33.52 -15.26
C ASP A 25 19.05 -34.31 -16.59
N HIS A 26 18.07 -34.13 -17.50
CA HIS A 26 17.98 -34.81 -18.79
C HIS A 26 17.63 -33.83 -19.94
N PRO A 27 18.54 -32.90 -20.29
CA PRO A 27 18.26 -31.83 -21.26
C PRO A 27 18.01 -32.30 -22.70
N SER A 28 18.28 -33.58 -23.01
CA SER A 28 18.12 -34.21 -24.33
C SER A 28 16.75 -34.86 -24.58
N SER A 29 15.78 -34.75 -23.66
CA SER A 29 14.43 -35.36 -23.80
C SER A 29 13.44 -34.56 -24.67
N GLY A 30 13.83 -33.40 -25.23
CA GLY A 30 13.11 -32.76 -26.34
C GLY A 30 11.77 -32.07 -26.04
N GLU A 31 11.27 -32.07 -24.80
CA GLU A 31 9.98 -31.44 -24.44
C GLU A 31 10.13 -30.03 -23.84
N VAL A 32 10.90 -29.18 -24.50
CA VAL A 32 10.95 -27.73 -24.20
C VAL A 32 10.24 -27.00 -25.33
N GLU A 33 9.02 -26.53 -25.10
CA GLU A 33 8.51 -25.40 -25.89
C GLU A 33 9.39 -24.18 -25.56
N PRO A 34 10.03 -23.54 -26.55
CA PRO A 34 11.05 -22.50 -26.31
C PRO A 34 10.54 -21.22 -25.65
N ASP A 35 9.24 -21.03 -25.48
CA ASP A 35 8.65 -19.77 -25.00
C ASP A 35 8.64 -19.62 -23.46
N THR A 36 9.30 -20.51 -22.72
CA THR A 36 9.16 -20.58 -21.25
C THR A 36 10.37 -20.10 -20.44
N VAL A 37 11.49 -19.72 -21.06
CA VAL A 37 12.66 -19.20 -20.32
C VAL A 37 12.88 -17.74 -20.70
N ASP A 38 12.57 -16.85 -19.75
CA ASP A 38 12.95 -15.44 -19.86
C ASP A 38 14.47 -15.36 -19.57
N PRO A 39 15.31 -14.81 -20.46
CA PRO A 39 16.77 -14.89 -20.36
C PRO A 39 17.40 -14.20 -19.13
N GLN A 40 16.63 -13.58 -18.23
CA GLN A 40 17.15 -12.76 -17.13
C GLN A 40 16.86 -13.27 -15.70
N GLU A 41 16.31 -14.47 -15.50
CA GLU A 41 16.34 -15.12 -14.19
C GLU A 41 17.76 -15.70 -13.94
N ASP A 42 18.65 -14.90 -13.34
CA ASP A 42 20.03 -15.25 -12.92
C ASP A 42 20.13 -16.38 -11.85
N LEU A 43 19.05 -17.15 -11.63
CA LEU A 43 18.98 -18.20 -10.62
C LEU A 43 18.64 -19.54 -11.26
N ASP A 44 19.49 -20.54 -11.04
CA ASP A 44 19.27 -21.93 -11.45
C ASP A 44 17.87 -22.41 -11.00
N PRO A 45 16.94 -22.71 -11.93
CA PRO A 45 15.59 -23.16 -11.61
C PRO A 45 15.60 -24.40 -10.69
N ARG A 46 16.61 -25.27 -10.83
CA ARG A 46 16.82 -26.43 -9.97
C ARG A 46 17.02 -26.02 -8.51
N ASP A 47 17.76 -24.93 -8.30
CA ASP A 47 18.11 -24.44 -6.98
C ASP A 47 16.91 -23.84 -6.25
N ASN A 48 16.07 -23.10 -6.99
CA ASN A 48 14.82 -22.53 -6.48
C ASN A 48 13.82 -23.61 -6.08
N ILE A 49 13.67 -24.66 -6.89
CA ILE A 49 12.75 -25.77 -6.57
C ILE A 49 13.31 -26.61 -5.42
N ALA A 50 14.61 -26.93 -5.39
CA ALA A 50 15.25 -27.62 -4.27
C ALA A 50 15.01 -26.86 -2.96
N THR A 51 15.22 -25.55 -2.99
CA THR A 51 15.03 -24.67 -1.84
C THR A 51 13.57 -24.68 -1.39
N THR A 52 12.62 -24.63 -2.32
CA THR A 52 11.18 -24.66 -2.01
C THR A 52 10.78 -26.00 -1.39
N LEU A 53 11.16 -27.13 -2.00
CA LEU A 53 10.85 -28.46 -1.49
C LEU A 53 11.47 -28.69 -0.09
N HIS A 54 12.73 -28.30 0.09
CA HIS A 54 13.39 -28.34 1.40
C HIS A 54 12.57 -27.56 2.45
N LYS A 55 12.20 -26.31 2.17
CA LYS A 55 11.46 -25.46 3.11
C LYS A 55 10.11 -26.03 3.52
N VAL A 56 9.40 -26.70 2.61
CA VAL A 56 8.09 -27.34 2.92
C VAL A 56 8.27 -28.67 3.64
N PHE A 57 9.19 -29.52 3.17
CA PHE A 57 9.26 -30.92 3.55
C PHE A 57 10.44 -31.27 4.46
N LYS A 58 11.16 -30.31 5.05
CA LYS A 58 12.36 -30.57 5.88
C LYS A 58 12.19 -31.50 7.09
N GLN A 59 10.95 -31.80 7.49
CA GLN A 59 10.65 -32.81 8.50
C GLN A 59 10.83 -34.25 8.00
N HIS A 60 10.89 -34.45 6.68
CA HIS A 60 11.20 -35.72 6.03
C HIS A 60 12.71 -35.83 5.78
N ALA A 61 13.28 -37.01 6.00
CA ALA A 61 14.71 -37.26 5.88
C ALA A 61 15.25 -36.90 4.48
N GLU A 62 14.45 -37.19 3.45
CA GLU A 62 14.73 -36.92 2.05
C GLU A 62 14.81 -35.41 1.71
N CYS A 63 14.24 -34.55 2.55
CA CYS A 63 14.21 -33.09 2.34
C CYS A 63 14.86 -32.30 3.48
N ARG A 64 15.58 -32.97 4.39
CA ARG A 64 16.15 -32.36 5.61
C ARG A 64 17.19 -31.28 5.31
N THR A 65 17.94 -31.44 4.23
CA THR A 65 18.84 -30.40 3.70
C THR A 65 18.54 -30.15 2.23
N LYS A 66 19.06 -29.06 1.71
CA LYS A 66 18.92 -28.70 0.29
C LYS A 66 19.59 -29.74 -0.62
N GLU A 67 20.73 -30.28 -0.20
CA GLU A 67 21.49 -31.33 -0.92
C GLU A 67 20.76 -32.67 -0.89
N ALA A 68 20.16 -33.04 0.25
CA ALA A 68 19.31 -34.22 0.36
C ALA A 68 18.10 -34.11 -0.58
N THR A 69 17.48 -32.92 -0.61
CA THR A 69 16.34 -32.63 -1.49
C THR A 69 16.73 -32.78 -2.96
N ARG A 70 17.88 -32.24 -3.37
CA ARG A 70 18.41 -32.42 -4.74
C ARG A 70 18.63 -33.89 -5.07
N SER A 71 19.23 -34.65 -4.16
CA SER A 71 19.50 -36.08 -4.33
C SER A 71 18.20 -36.88 -4.45
N PHE A 72 17.19 -36.53 -3.66
CA PHE A 72 15.85 -37.10 -3.75
C PHE A 72 15.21 -36.78 -5.10
N SER A 73 15.21 -35.51 -5.53
CA SER A 73 14.64 -35.10 -6.82
C SER A 73 15.32 -35.75 -8.03
N SER A 74 16.63 -36.01 -7.96
CA SER A 74 17.37 -36.71 -9.02
C SER A 74 17.06 -38.21 -9.12
N THR A 75 16.33 -38.79 -8.15
CA THR A 75 15.85 -40.18 -8.26
C THR A 75 14.63 -40.32 -9.18
N SER A 76 14.09 -39.21 -9.69
CA SER A 76 12.94 -39.24 -10.60
C SER A 76 13.28 -40.00 -11.88
N THR A 77 12.43 -40.96 -12.23
CA THR A 77 12.63 -41.86 -13.38
C THR A 77 12.00 -41.31 -14.67
N SER A 78 11.11 -40.33 -14.56
CA SER A 78 10.42 -39.69 -15.68
C SER A 78 9.92 -38.30 -15.31
N VAL A 79 9.54 -37.52 -16.33
CA VAL A 79 8.95 -36.16 -16.24
C VAL A 79 7.74 -36.09 -15.28
N GLY A 80 7.02 -37.21 -15.12
CA GLY A 80 5.84 -37.33 -14.27
C GLY A 80 5.93 -38.52 -13.32
N ASP A 81 7.10 -38.77 -12.73
CA ASP A 81 7.33 -39.94 -11.86
C ASP A 81 6.19 -40.14 -10.84
N PRO A 82 5.35 -41.17 -11.02
CA PRO A 82 4.14 -41.33 -10.22
C PRO A 82 4.45 -41.67 -8.75
N ALA A 83 5.59 -42.32 -8.47
CA ALA A 83 5.98 -42.67 -7.12
C ALA A 83 6.45 -41.43 -6.35
N MET A 84 7.26 -40.58 -6.98
CA MET A 84 7.68 -39.31 -6.39
C MET A 84 6.50 -38.36 -6.19
N LEU A 85 5.63 -38.24 -7.20
CA LEU A 85 4.42 -37.42 -7.11
C LEU A 85 3.49 -37.91 -6.01
N LYS A 86 3.30 -39.22 -5.86
CA LYS A 86 2.51 -39.80 -4.77
C LYS A 86 3.11 -39.46 -3.40
N LYS A 87 4.42 -39.64 -3.21
CA LYS A 87 5.09 -39.30 -1.93
C LYS A 87 4.91 -37.83 -1.56
N LEU A 88 5.24 -36.93 -2.47
CA LEU A 88 5.05 -35.49 -2.27
C LEU A 88 3.57 -35.15 -1.99
N THR A 89 2.65 -35.95 -2.56
CA THR A 89 1.21 -35.88 -2.32
C THR A 89 0.79 -36.22 -0.92
N ASP A 90 1.13 -37.42 -0.50
CA ASP A 90 0.82 -37.88 0.84
C ASP A 90 1.40 -36.92 1.89
N TRP A 91 2.62 -36.40 1.70
CA TRP A 91 3.25 -35.46 2.64
C TRP A 91 2.54 -34.12 2.77
N ALA A 92 2.19 -33.47 1.66
CA ALA A 92 1.57 -32.15 1.80
C ALA A 92 0.06 -32.24 2.11
N ASP A 93 -0.61 -33.35 1.80
CA ASP A 93 -1.95 -33.61 2.33
C ASP A 93 -1.89 -33.84 3.85
N MET A 94 -0.89 -34.57 4.35
CA MET A 94 -0.66 -34.72 5.79
C MET A 94 -0.47 -33.35 6.47
N PHE A 95 0.37 -32.46 5.93
CA PHE A 95 0.55 -31.11 6.51
C PHE A 95 -0.71 -30.26 6.45
N LYS A 96 -1.42 -30.27 5.32
CA LYS A 96 -2.70 -29.56 5.17
C LYS A 96 -3.73 -30.07 6.17
N GLN A 97 -3.88 -31.39 6.31
CA GLN A 97 -4.82 -31.99 7.25
C GLN A 97 -4.44 -31.67 8.71
N ALA A 98 -3.15 -31.70 9.06
CA ALA A 98 -2.70 -31.35 10.40
C ALA A 98 -3.12 -29.94 10.82
N GLU A 99 -3.09 -28.96 9.89
CA GLU A 99 -3.57 -27.60 10.19
C GLU A 99 -5.10 -27.52 10.22
N LEU A 100 -5.80 -28.20 9.32
CA LEU A 100 -7.27 -28.19 9.25
C LEU A 100 -7.93 -28.93 10.42
N LEU A 101 -7.29 -29.95 10.98
CA LEU A 101 -7.76 -30.69 12.17
C LEU A 101 -7.87 -29.80 13.42
N ARG A 102 -7.16 -28.67 13.44
CA ARG A 102 -7.25 -27.67 14.53
C ARG A 102 -8.52 -26.83 14.43
N MET A 103 -9.25 -26.94 13.32
CA MET A 103 -10.47 -26.21 13.02
C MET A 103 -11.69 -27.13 13.12
N SER A 104 -12.88 -26.58 12.91
CA SER A 104 -14.12 -27.37 12.89
C SER A 104 -14.11 -28.41 11.75
N PRO A 105 -14.74 -29.59 11.92
CA PRO A 105 -14.83 -30.60 10.88
C PRO A 105 -15.37 -30.02 9.55
N GLY A 106 -14.68 -30.31 8.44
CA GLY A 106 -15.05 -29.81 7.11
C GLY A 106 -14.52 -28.41 6.76
N SER A 107 -13.73 -27.79 7.63
CA SER A 107 -13.10 -26.49 7.34
C SER A 107 -12.18 -26.56 6.13
N LYS A 108 -12.26 -25.56 5.25
CA LYS A 108 -11.36 -25.40 4.08
C LYS A 108 -10.23 -24.40 4.32
N TYR A 109 -10.23 -23.76 5.48
CA TYR A 109 -9.31 -22.69 5.84
C TYR A 109 -8.92 -22.78 7.31
N VAL A 110 -7.82 -22.12 7.65
CA VAL A 110 -7.36 -21.92 9.02
C VAL A 110 -7.63 -20.48 9.45
N ILE A 111 -8.15 -20.31 10.66
CA ILE A 111 -8.28 -18.99 11.28
C ILE A 111 -7.01 -18.73 12.09
N VAL A 112 -6.28 -17.69 11.71
CA VAL A 112 -5.13 -17.18 12.47
C VAL A 112 -5.62 -15.91 13.17
N ALA A 113 -5.76 -15.97 14.49
CA ALA A 113 -6.08 -14.80 15.29
C ALA A 113 -4.82 -13.93 15.44
N VAL A 114 -4.93 -12.66 15.10
CA VAL A 114 -3.86 -11.67 15.20
C VAL A 114 -4.31 -10.59 16.18
N PRO A 115 -3.73 -10.50 17.38
CA PRO A 115 -4.18 -9.55 18.41
C PRO A 115 -3.99 -8.09 17.98
N GLU A 116 -2.85 -7.77 17.40
CA GLU A 116 -2.52 -6.44 16.91
C GLU A 116 -1.96 -6.48 15.48
N LEU A 117 -2.26 -5.46 14.67
CA LEU A 117 -1.81 -5.42 13.26
C LEU A 117 -0.29 -5.56 13.10
N LYS A 118 0.49 -5.03 14.05
CA LYS A 118 1.96 -5.14 14.08
C LYS A 118 2.44 -6.59 14.17
N ASP A 119 1.64 -7.48 14.76
CA ASP A 119 1.97 -8.89 14.95
C ASP A 119 1.59 -9.75 13.73
N MET A 120 0.86 -9.19 12.76
CA MET A 120 0.35 -9.92 11.61
C MET A 120 1.45 -10.66 10.86
N GLN A 121 2.60 -10.02 10.61
CA GLN A 121 3.72 -10.68 9.93
C GLN A 121 4.26 -11.88 10.72
N ALA A 122 4.35 -11.76 12.05
CA ALA A 122 4.85 -12.84 12.89
C ALA A 122 3.88 -14.01 12.94
N CYS A 123 2.58 -13.75 13.15
CA CYS A 123 1.53 -14.77 13.19
C CYS A 123 1.34 -15.47 11.84
N MET A 124 1.54 -14.76 10.73
CA MET A 124 1.34 -15.28 9.37
C MET A 124 2.59 -15.91 8.76
N ARG A 125 3.76 -15.81 9.42
CA ARG A 125 5.06 -16.17 8.86
C ARG A 125 5.06 -17.53 8.16
N ARG A 126 4.58 -18.55 8.86
CA ARG A 126 4.48 -19.94 8.38
C ARG A 126 3.69 -20.08 7.06
N TYR A 127 2.75 -19.18 6.79
CA TYR A 127 1.82 -19.23 5.67
C TYR A 127 2.16 -18.29 4.52
N ASN A 128 3.02 -17.28 4.73
CA ASN A 128 3.31 -16.25 3.72
C ASN A 128 4.80 -16.05 3.42
N SER A 129 5.70 -16.59 4.23
CA SER A 129 7.14 -16.36 4.13
C SER A 129 7.93 -17.61 4.50
N ASP A 130 9.25 -17.53 4.30
CA ASP A 130 10.14 -18.60 4.70
C ASP A 130 10.16 -18.73 6.22
N ALA A 131 9.82 -19.92 6.71
CA ALA A 131 9.89 -20.22 8.12
C ALA A 131 11.36 -20.37 8.57
N THR A 132 11.74 -19.68 9.65
CA THR A 132 13.08 -19.70 10.22
C THR A 132 13.24 -20.84 11.25
N GLY A 133 14.44 -21.42 11.36
CA GLY A 133 14.72 -22.49 12.33
C GLY A 133 14.15 -23.83 11.88
N ASP A 134 13.47 -24.56 12.78
CA ASP A 134 12.89 -25.89 12.52
C ASP A 134 11.44 -25.85 12.00
N ASP A 135 10.83 -24.67 11.90
CA ASP A 135 9.44 -24.53 11.47
C ASP A 135 9.27 -24.66 9.94
N ILE A 136 8.22 -25.31 9.44
CA ILE A 136 8.03 -25.57 8.00
C ILE A 136 7.39 -24.38 7.28
N ALA A 137 7.76 -24.11 6.03
CA ALA A 137 7.13 -23.08 5.23
C ALA A 137 5.91 -23.66 4.49
N LEU A 138 4.69 -23.32 4.93
CA LEU A 138 3.46 -23.81 4.31
C LEU A 138 2.98 -22.96 3.13
N TRP A 139 3.57 -21.79 2.90
CA TRP A 139 3.15 -20.89 1.83
C TRP A 139 3.03 -21.54 0.44
N PRO A 140 3.82 -22.55 0.03
CA PRO A 140 3.61 -23.21 -1.26
C PRO A 140 2.31 -24.00 -1.35
N LEU A 141 1.77 -24.44 -0.21
CA LEU A 141 0.47 -25.14 -0.11
C LEU A 141 -0.70 -24.17 0.08
N VAL A 142 -0.42 -22.90 0.39
CA VAL A 142 -1.42 -21.86 0.55
C VAL A 142 -1.87 -21.39 -0.84
N SER A 143 -3.18 -21.28 -1.01
CA SER A 143 -3.81 -20.70 -2.21
C SER A 143 -3.80 -19.18 -2.10
N HIS A 144 -4.43 -18.66 -1.04
CA HIS A 144 -4.51 -17.23 -0.75
C HIS A 144 -4.79 -17.01 0.74
N VAL A 145 -4.60 -15.78 1.19
CA VAL A 145 -4.86 -15.34 2.55
C VAL A 145 -5.88 -14.21 2.51
N HIS A 146 -6.98 -14.37 3.25
CA HIS A 146 -7.91 -13.27 3.52
C HIS A 146 -7.58 -12.67 4.88
N ALA A 147 -7.03 -11.46 4.87
CA ALA A 147 -6.89 -10.63 6.07
C ALA A 147 -8.11 -9.73 6.17
N HIS A 148 -8.84 -9.85 7.28
CA HIS A 148 -9.93 -8.94 7.59
C HIS A 148 -9.41 -7.91 8.59
N ILE A 149 -9.41 -6.64 8.18
CA ILE A 149 -8.99 -5.51 9.00
C ILE A 149 -10.18 -4.57 9.05
N ASP A 150 -10.69 -4.29 10.24
CA ASP A 150 -11.76 -3.30 10.39
C ASP A 150 -11.22 -1.91 10.06
N ASN A 151 -11.57 -1.40 8.88
CA ASN A 151 -11.13 -0.10 8.39
C ASN A 151 -12.23 0.53 7.52
N PRO A 152 -12.25 1.87 7.39
CA PRO A 152 -13.29 2.57 6.64
C PRO A 152 -13.46 2.08 5.19
N LEU A 153 -12.37 1.80 4.47
CA LEU A 153 -12.44 1.36 3.08
C LEU A 153 -13.09 -0.04 2.97
N GLY A 154 -12.75 -0.94 3.89
CA GLY A 154 -13.35 -2.27 3.96
C GLY A 154 -14.85 -2.23 4.21
N ARG A 155 -15.34 -1.26 5.00
CA ARG A 155 -16.78 -1.07 5.25
C ARG A 155 -17.54 -0.56 4.03
N GLU A 156 -16.86 0.16 3.14
CA GLU A 156 -17.38 0.58 1.83
C GLU A 156 -17.31 -0.53 0.77
N GLY A 157 -17.02 -1.77 1.17
CA GLY A 157 -16.93 -2.93 0.26
C GLY A 157 -15.64 -2.98 -0.56
N ILE A 158 -14.64 -2.15 -0.24
CA ILE A 158 -13.35 -2.16 -0.95
C ILE A 158 -12.47 -3.26 -0.40
N THR A 159 -12.03 -4.15 -1.29
CA THR A 159 -11.06 -5.20 -0.98
C THR A 159 -9.75 -4.92 -1.70
N VAL A 160 -8.64 -4.99 -0.97
CA VAL A 160 -7.29 -4.83 -1.52
C VAL A 160 -6.68 -6.21 -1.78
N LEU A 161 -6.33 -6.48 -3.03
CA LEU A 161 -5.57 -7.67 -3.42
C LEU A 161 -4.09 -7.31 -3.51
N ASN A 162 -3.28 -7.86 -2.62
CA ASN A 162 -1.82 -7.79 -2.75
C ASN A 162 -1.35 -8.92 -3.67
N ALA A 163 -1.01 -8.57 -4.91
CA ALA A 163 -0.50 -9.50 -5.91
C ALA A 163 1.01 -9.76 -5.72
N PRO A 164 1.52 -10.94 -6.10
CA PRO A 164 2.95 -11.21 -6.16
C PRO A 164 3.64 -10.28 -7.15
N GLY A 165 4.88 -9.89 -6.84
CA GLY A 165 5.71 -9.06 -7.72
C GLY A 165 6.50 -9.89 -8.73
N ASP A 166 7.18 -9.22 -9.66
CA ASP A 166 7.92 -9.90 -10.76
C ASP A 166 9.09 -10.78 -10.29
N GLY A 167 9.60 -10.53 -9.07
CA GLY A 167 10.64 -11.36 -8.44
C GLY A 167 10.11 -12.53 -7.61
N ASP A 168 8.78 -12.69 -7.49
CA ASP A 168 8.20 -13.87 -6.84
C ASP A 168 8.32 -15.11 -7.74
N ILE A 169 8.37 -16.29 -7.11
CA ILE A 169 8.40 -17.53 -7.89
C ILE A 169 7.19 -17.60 -8.84
N ARG A 170 7.41 -18.05 -10.09
CA ARG A 170 6.36 -18.11 -11.13
C ARG A 170 5.06 -18.75 -10.68
N LEU A 171 5.16 -19.75 -9.80
CA LEU A 171 4.00 -20.42 -9.20
C LEU A 171 3.09 -19.43 -8.45
N ARG A 172 3.64 -18.49 -7.66
CA ARG A 172 2.84 -17.46 -6.96
C ARG A 172 2.10 -16.59 -7.97
N ALA A 173 2.79 -16.12 -9.01
CA ALA A 173 2.20 -15.29 -10.06
C ALA A 173 1.05 -16.01 -10.79
N GLN A 174 1.24 -17.29 -11.17
CA GLN A 174 0.20 -18.09 -11.81
C GLN A 174 -1.03 -18.26 -10.92
N HIS A 175 -0.85 -18.46 -9.62
CA HIS A 175 -1.97 -18.61 -8.68
C HIS A 175 -2.70 -17.32 -8.37
N ALA A 176 -2.02 -16.17 -8.40
CA ALA A 176 -2.66 -14.88 -8.21
C ALA A 176 -3.47 -14.45 -9.45
N ARG A 177 -3.12 -14.94 -10.65
CA ARG A 177 -3.72 -14.52 -11.92
C ARG A 177 -5.25 -14.54 -11.95
N PRO A 178 -5.97 -15.58 -11.49
CA PRO A 178 -7.43 -15.57 -11.47
C PRO A 178 -8.01 -14.44 -10.60
N HIS A 179 -7.37 -14.13 -9.48
CA HIS A 179 -7.78 -13.05 -8.58
C HIS A 179 -7.48 -11.67 -9.18
N ILE A 180 -6.33 -11.54 -9.85
CA ILE A 180 -5.93 -10.31 -10.56
C ILE A 180 -6.91 -10.00 -11.70
N VAL A 181 -7.32 -11.02 -12.46
CA VAL A 181 -8.30 -10.84 -13.56
C VAL A 181 -9.65 -10.33 -13.02
N GLN A 182 -10.03 -10.70 -11.80
CA GLN A 182 -11.27 -10.21 -11.16
C GLN A 182 -11.15 -8.80 -10.58
N ALA A 183 -9.93 -8.24 -10.49
CA ALA A 183 -9.74 -6.90 -9.98
C ALA A 183 -10.41 -5.86 -10.89
N SER A 184 -11.12 -4.91 -10.28
CA SER A 184 -11.78 -3.81 -10.98
C SER A 184 -10.84 -2.64 -11.29
N HIS A 185 -9.87 -2.42 -10.40
CA HIS A 185 -8.89 -1.32 -10.49
C HIS A 185 -7.50 -1.86 -10.19
N VAL A 186 -6.49 -1.18 -10.72
CA VAL A 186 -5.08 -1.55 -10.57
C VAL A 186 -4.28 -0.37 -10.03
N LEU A 187 -3.57 -0.61 -8.94
CA LEU A 187 -2.50 0.25 -8.45
C LEU A 187 -1.17 -0.41 -8.80
N ALA A 188 -0.52 0.04 -9.86
CA ALA A 188 0.79 -0.45 -10.27
C ALA A 188 1.86 0.28 -9.45
N VAL A 189 2.72 -0.46 -8.76
CA VAL A 189 3.69 0.10 -7.80
C VAL A 189 5.10 -0.22 -8.25
N ALA A 190 5.95 0.80 -8.40
CA ALA A 190 7.38 0.65 -8.65
C ALA A 190 8.17 1.58 -7.74
N SER A 191 9.48 1.36 -7.57
CA SER A 191 10.34 2.39 -6.99
C SER A 191 10.67 3.43 -8.07
N VAL A 192 10.84 4.70 -7.70
CA VAL A 192 11.23 5.75 -8.66
C VAL A 192 12.55 5.42 -9.38
N ALA A 193 13.41 4.63 -8.76
CA ALA A 193 14.66 4.17 -9.36
C ALA A 193 14.51 3.08 -10.43
N ARG A 194 13.34 2.42 -10.47
CA ARG A 194 13.04 1.28 -11.36
C ARG A 194 11.81 1.54 -12.23
N ALA A 195 11.33 2.77 -12.25
CA ALA A 195 10.07 3.15 -12.89
C ALA A 195 10.09 2.92 -14.41
N GLU A 196 11.25 3.13 -15.05
CA GLU A 196 11.46 2.96 -16.49
C GLU A 196 11.81 1.52 -16.89
N GLN A 197 11.79 0.57 -15.94
CA GLN A 197 12.06 -0.84 -16.28
C GLN A 197 10.85 -1.47 -16.98
N ASP A 198 11.14 -2.35 -17.94
CA ASP A 198 10.13 -3.03 -18.77
C ASP A 198 9.04 -3.74 -17.97
N HIS A 199 9.32 -4.20 -16.75
CA HIS A 199 8.35 -4.90 -15.91
C HIS A 199 7.13 -4.05 -15.54
N LEU A 200 7.31 -2.78 -15.16
CA LEU A 200 6.17 -1.90 -14.84
C LEU A 200 5.31 -1.67 -16.08
N LEU A 201 5.96 -1.36 -17.20
CA LEU A 201 5.31 -1.11 -18.47
C LEU A 201 4.53 -2.35 -18.94
N ASN A 202 5.14 -3.52 -18.89
CA ASN A 202 4.54 -4.80 -19.26
C ASN A 202 3.39 -5.18 -18.32
N GLY A 203 3.55 -4.95 -17.02
CA GLY A 203 2.50 -5.17 -16.02
C GLY A 203 1.27 -4.32 -16.31
N VAL A 204 1.46 -3.02 -16.57
CA VAL A 204 0.34 -2.11 -16.90
C VAL A 204 -0.30 -2.50 -18.24
N ARG A 205 0.49 -2.84 -19.26
CA ARG A 205 -0.02 -3.33 -20.55
C ARG A 205 -0.83 -4.62 -20.40
N GLY A 206 -0.41 -5.52 -19.52
CA GLY A 206 -1.14 -6.75 -19.19
C GLY A 206 -2.50 -6.51 -18.56
N MET A 207 -2.75 -5.32 -18.02
CA MET A 207 -4.01 -4.90 -17.40
C MET A 207 -4.82 -3.93 -18.28
N ARG A 208 -4.52 -3.88 -19.58
CA ARG A 208 -5.21 -2.99 -20.51
C ARG A 208 -6.72 -3.23 -20.55
N ASP A 209 -7.16 -4.46 -20.30
CA ASP A 209 -8.57 -4.86 -20.22
C ASP A 209 -9.35 -4.11 -19.13
N LYS A 210 -8.66 -3.54 -18.12
CA LYS A 210 -9.29 -2.73 -17.07
C LYS A 210 -9.69 -1.34 -17.56
N GLY A 211 -9.08 -0.85 -18.63
CA GLY A 211 -9.31 0.49 -19.18
C GLY A 211 -8.50 1.58 -18.47
N GLU A 212 -8.22 2.65 -19.22
CA GLU A 212 -7.33 3.76 -18.79
C GLU A 212 -7.79 4.45 -17.49
N GLY A 213 -9.10 4.54 -17.28
CA GLY A 213 -9.67 5.16 -16.09
C GLY A 213 -9.51 4.34 -14.81
N ASN A 214 -9.08 3.08 -14.88
CA ASN A 214 -9.03 2.19 -13.72
C ASN A 214 -7.61 1.82 -13.28
N VAL A 215 -6.60 2.48 -13.85
CA VAL A 215 -5.18 2.24 -13.56
C VAL A 215 -4.57 3.49 -12.93
N VAL A 216 -3.80 3.30 -11.85
CA VAL A 216 -2.96 4.34 -11.23
C VAL A 216 -1.57 3.77 -11.04
N VAL A 217 -0.55 4.59 -11.27
CA VAL A 217 0.85 4.23 -11.01
C VAL A 217 1.34 4.97 -9.77
N ALA A 218 1.92 4.25 -8.82
CA ALA A 218 2.59 4.82 -7.66
C ALA A 218 4.10 4.58 -7.71
N LEU A 219 4.87 5.68 -7.76
CA LEU A 219 6.32 5.67 -7.71
C LEU A 219 6.78 5.85 -6.26
N THR A 220 7.20 4.76 -5.65
CA THR A 220 7.63 4.70 -4.24
C THR A 220 9.10 5.07 -4.05
N ARG A 221 9.49 5.28 -2.80
CA ARG A 221 10.90 5.50 -2.36
C ARG A 221 11.53 6.74 -2.98
N ILE A 222 10.74 7.80 -3.14
CA ILE A 222 11.23 9.09 -3.66
C ILE A 222 12.27 9.72 -2.73
N ASP A 223 12.23 9.38 -1.44
CA ASP A 223 13.19 9.80 -0.43
C ASP A 223 14.54 9.05 -0.50
N GLU A 224 14.63 7.95 -1.25
CA GLU A 224 15.88 7.21 -1.47
C GLU A 224 16.66 7.79 -2.67
N ILE A 225 17.25 8.98 -2.46
CA ILE A 225 18.11 9.63 -3.45
C ILE A 225 19.48 9.99 -2.87
N SER A 226 20.53 9.63 -3.60
CA SER A 226 21.92 9.94 -3.26
C SER A 226 22.35 11.25 -3.92
N SER A 227 23.33 11.94 -3.32
CA SER A 227 23.98 13.08 -3.97
C SER A 227 24.76 12.68 -5.23
N ALA A 228 25.09 11.40 -5.38
CA ALA A 228 25.72 10.86 -6.59
C ALA A 228 24.72 10.59 -7.73
N THR A 229 23.41 10.67 -7.48
CA THR A 229 22.41 10.48 -8.53
C THR A 229 22.40 11.70 -9.46
N THR A 230 22.76 11.48 -10.72
CA THR A 230 22.58 12.47 -11.79
C THR A 230 21.11 12.57 -12.14
N LEU A 231 20.62 13.80 -12.25
CA LEU A 231 19.26 14.10 -12.66
C LEU A 231 19.34 14.84 -13.99
N ASP A 232 18.52 14.43 -14.96
CA ASP A 232 18.36 15.18 -16.20
C ASP A 232 17.32 16.29 -15.95
N ILE A 233 17.80 17.40 -15.41
CA ILE A 233 16.97 18.50 -14.91
C ILE A 233 17.27 19.79 -15.64
N PRO A 234 16.31 20.73 -15.69
CA PRO A 234 16.52 22.08 -16.21
C PRO A 234 17.75 22.79 -15.60
N GLU A 235 18.37 23.67 -16.38
CA GLU A 235 19.64 24.32 -16.03
C GLU A 235 19.53 25.20 -14.77
N ASP A 236 18.40 25.86 -14.56
CA ASP A 236 18.08 26.65 -13.37
C ASP A 236 18.04 25.78 -12.10
N ALA A 237 17.34 24.64 -12.16
CA ALA A 237 17.28 23.67 -11.06
C ALA A 237 18.66 23.06 -10.77
N LEU A 238 19.45 22.79 -11.81
CA LEU A 238 20.84 22.33 -11.67
C LEU A 238 21.72 23.37 -10.99
N ASN A 239 21.56 24.66 -11.32
CA ASN A 239 22.30 25.76 -10.71
C ASN A 239 21.95 25.94 -9.22
N GLU A 240 20.67 25.83 -8.87
CA GLU A 240 20.22 25.86 -7.47
C GLU A 240 20.82 24.68 -6.68
N LEU A 241 20.78 23.48 -7.25
CA LEU A 241 21.33 22.28 -6.62
C LEU A 241 22.84 22.41 -6.40
N LYS A 242 23.59 22.93 -7.38
CA LYS A 242 25.02 23.24 -7.23
C LYS A 242 25.27 24.29 -6.14
N ALA A 243 24.43 25.32 -6.04
CA ALA A 243 24.56 26.34 -5.00
C ALA A 243 24.37 25.74 -3.60
N LEU A 244 23.37 24.86 -3.43
CA LEU A 244 23.13 24.15 -2.17
C LEU A 244 24.27 23.18 -1.83
N GLU A 245 24.81 22.45 -2.82
CA GLU A 245 25.98 21.58 -2.63
C GLU A 245 27.22 22.35 -2.19
N ASN A 246 27.48 23.51 -2.80
CA ASN A 246 28.59 24.39 -2.42
C ASN A 246 28.40 24.94 -1.00
N MET A 247 27.18 25.35 -0.65
CA MET A 247 26.85 25.80 0.69
C MET A 247 27.05 24.67 1.73
N LYS A 248 26.59 23.46 1.41
CA LYS A 248 26.77 22.25 2.24
C LYS A 248 28.26 21.96 2.46
N LYS A 249 29.07 21.95 1.39
CA LYS A 249 30.52 21.71 1.48
C LYS A 249 31.21 22.77 2.34
N ARG A 250 30.92 24.05 2.10
CA ARG A 250 31.50 25.18 2.83
C ARG A 250 31.20 25.11 4.33
N PHE A 251 29.92 25.00 4.71
CA PHE A 251 29.55 25.02 6.12
C PHE A 251 29.84 23.71 6.85
N LYS A 252 30.00 22.59 6.13
CA LYS A 252 30.56 21.36 6.71
C LYS A 252 32.02 21.56 7.08
N GLY A 253 32.85 22.07 6.15
CA GLY A 253 34.25 22.37 6.43
C GLY A 253 34.40 23.36 7.60
N GLU A 254 33.62 24.45 7.60
CA GLU A 254 33.61 25.40 8.71
C GLU A 254 33.17 24.77 10.05
N PHE A 255 32.21 23.85 10.03
CA PHE A 255 31.81 23.13 11.24
C PHE A 255 32.91 22.20 11.75
N ASP A 256 33.54 21.42 10.85
CA ASP A 256 34.60 20.48 11.19
C ASP A 256 35.83 21.24 11.76
N ASP A 257 36.23 22.36 11.14
CA ASP A 257 37.32 23.23 11.61
C ASP A 257 37.02 23.84 12.99
N LEU A 258 35.78 24.28 13.23
CA LEU A 258 35.36 24.85 14.51
C LEU A 258 35.24 23.78 15.61
N GLU A 259 34.86 22.55 15.25
CA GLU A 259 34.81 21.42 16.17
C GLU A 259 36.21 21.03 16.64
N GLU A 260 37.20 20.98 15.73
CA GLU A 260 38.59 20.72 16.07
C GLU A 260 39.15 21.81 17.01
N ARG A 261 38.91 23.08 16.70
CA ARG A 261 39.33 24.21 17.56
C ARG A 261 38.67 24.18 18.94
N CYS A 262 37.39 23.82 19.02
CA CYS A 262 36.69 23.63 20.30
C CYS A 262 37.32 22.51 21.14
N GLN A 263 37.73 21.40 20.52
CA GLN A 263 38.39 20.30 21.22
C GLN A 263 39.77 20.72 21.76
N GLN A 264 40.59 21.37 20.92
CA GLN A 264 41.93 21.84 21.31
C GLN A 264 41.87 22.83 22.48
N LEU A 265 40.94 23.79 22.46
CA LEU A 265 40.77 24.76 23.54
C LEU A 265 40.10 24.17 24.80
N GLY A 266 39.20 23.20 24.64
CA GLY A 266 38.57 22.52 25.78
C GLY A 266 39.58 21.74 26.61
N SER A 267 40.52 21.04 25.96
CA SER A 267 41.63 20.36 26.65
C SER A 267 42.56 21.35 27.36
N ALA A 268 42.85 22.49 26.76
CA ALA A 268 43.68 23.53 27.38
C ALA A 268 42.99 24.24 28.57
N GLU A 269 41.67 24.43 28.53
CA GLU A 269 40.88 25.00 29.64
C GLU A 269 40.85 24.07 30.86
N GLU A 270 40.65 22.75 30.65
CA GLU A 270 40.69 21.74 31.72
C GLU A 270 42.05 21.69 32.43
N GLU A 271 43.14 21.94 31.70
CA GLU A 271 44.51 21.95 32.25
C GLU A 271 44.89 23.27 32.95
N ALA A 272 44.40 24.42 32.46
CA ALA A 272 44.88 25.75 32.89
C ALA A 272 43.91 26.54 33.79
N GLY A 273 42.61 26.23 33.79
CA GLY A 273 41.61 26.92 34.61
C GLY A 273 41.44 28.42 34.31
N ASP A 274 41.70 28.84 33.06
CA ASP A 274 41.71 30.26 32.65
C ASP A 274 40.32 30.76 32.21
N ALA A 275 39.83 31.83 32.86
CA ALA A 275 38.57 32.47 32.54
C ALA A 275 38.54 33.10 31.13
N ALA A 276 39.69 33.47 30.56
CA ALA A 276 39.79 33.97 29.19
C ALA A 276 39.54 32.86 28.16
N ALA A 277 40.11 31.67 28.39
CA ALA A 277 39.90 30.48 27.57
C ALA A 277 38.43 30.04 27.56
N SER A 278 37.77 30.08 28.73
CA SER A 278 36.34 29.77 28.86
C SER A 278 35.43 30.69 28.01
N LYS A 279 35.75 31.99 27.97
CA LYS A 279 34.99 32.97 27.17
C LYS A 279 35.16 32.73 25.67
N GLU A 280 36.38 32.41 25.23
CA GLU A 280 36.69 32.07 23.84
C GLU A 280 36.02 30.76 23.41
N LEU A 281 36.04 29.73 24.26
CA LEU A 281 35.36 28.46 24.01
C LEU A 281 33.84 28.66 23.85
N SER A 282 33.23 29.53 24.67
CA SER A 282 31.80 29.86 24.53
C SER A 282 31.49 30.54 23.19
N ALA A 283 32.39 31.40 22.70
CA ALA A 283 32.23 32.12 21.44
C ALA A 283 32.37 31.17 20.24
N LEU A 284 33.38 30.29 20.26
CA LEU A 284 33.57 29.25 19.26
C LEU A 284 32.41 28.26 19.24
N THR A 285 31.89 27.86 20.40
CA THR A 285 30.72 26.97 20.48
C THR A 285 29.48 27.61 19.83
N LYS A 286 29.28 28.92 20.00
CA LYS A 286 28.20 29.65 19.32
C LYS A 286 28.39 29.67 17.80
N GLN A 287 29.60 29.92 17.31
CA GLN A 287 29.92 29.87 15.88
C GLN A 287 29.72 28.46 15.32
N LYS A 288 30.21 27.44 16.01
CA LYS A 288 30.04 26.02 15.66
C LYS A 288 28.56 25.67 15.50
N ASN A 289 27.73 26.04 16.48
CA ASN A 289 26.30 25.78 16.44
C ASN A 289 25.60 26.55 15.30
N ALA A 290 26.05 27.76 14.98
CA ALA A 290 25.53 28.53 13.85
C ALA A 290 25.90 27.88 12.50
N ALA A 291 27.17 27.52 12.30
CA ALA A 291 27.64 26.81 11.10
C ALA A 291 26.91 25.47 10.92
N HIS A 292 26.80 24.68 11.99
CA HIS A 292 26.07 23.41 11.99
C HIS A 292 24.59 23.59 11.62
N LYS A 293 23.94 24.65 12.11
CA LYS A 293 22.54 24.97 11.77
C LYS A 293 22.38 25.30 10.29
N ILE A 294 23.32 26.06 9.71
CA ILE A 294 23.29 26.39 8.28
C ILE A 294 23.57 25.15 7.44
N PHE A 295 24.57 24.35 7.81
CA PHE A 295 24.87 23.06 7.18
C PHE A 295 23.64 22.13 7.16
N ARG A 296 22.95 21.97 8.30
CA ARG A 296 21.72 21.15 8.37
C ARG A 296 20.62 21.68 7.46
N LYS A 297 20.43 23.01 7.39
CA LYS A 297 19.44 23.62 6.49
C LYS A 297 19.79 23.41 5.02
N ALA A 298 21.04 23.61 4.62
CA ALA A 298 21.49 23.41 3.24
C ALA A 298 21.37 21.94 2.83
N ARG A 299 21.75 21.00 3.71
CA ARG A 299 21.59 19.56 3.48
C ARG A 299 20.13 19.16 3.31
N LEU A 300 19.25 19.70 4.15
CA LEU A 300 17.82 19.44 4.08
C LEU A 300 17.22 19.96 2.76
N ALA A 301 17.51 21.23 2.42
CA ALA A 301 17.02 21.85 1.18
C ALA A 301 17.51 21.10 -0.08
N GLU A 302 18.79 20.68 -0.10
CA GLU A 302 19.34 19.89 -1.20
C GLU A 302 18.63 18.54 -1.34
N THR A 303 18.38 17.86 -0.22
CA THR A 303 17.67 16.58 -0.21
C THR A 303 16.24 16.76 -0.72
N GLN A 304 15.53 17.76 -0.21
CA GLN A 304 14.16 18.11 -0.63
C GLN A 304 14.10 18.38 -2.13
N LEU A 305 14.98 19.26 -2.65
CA LEU A 305 15.01 19.62 -4.06
C LEU A 305 15.22 18.38 -4.95
N ARG A 306 16.15 17.50 -4.57
CA ARG A 306 16.38 16.22 -5.27
C ARG A 306 15.15 15.31 -5.26
N VAL A 307 14.45 15.22 -4.13
CA VAL A 307 13.23 14.41 -3.97
C VAL A 307 12.08 14.94 -4.81
N PHE A 308 11.99 16.25 -5.07
CA PHE A 308 10.96 16.81 -5.95
C PHE A 308 11.31 16.66 -7.44
N LEU A 309 12.56 16.95 -7.81
CA LEU A 309 12.95 16.95 -9.22
C LEU A 309 12.97 15.55 -9.84
N ARG A 310 13.46 14.54 -9.12
CA ARG A 310 13.60 13.19 -9.68
C ARG A 310 12.27 12.59 -10.13
N PRO A 311 11.21 12.56 -9.28
CA PRO A 311 9.96 11.96 -9.70
C PRO A 311 9.26 12.76 -10.79
N GLU A 312 9.46 14.09 -10.88
CA GLU A 312 8.90 14.89 -11.98
C GLU A 312 9.47 14.47 -13.34
N VAL A 313 10.80 14.35 -13.43
CA VAL A 313 11.47 13.90 -14.66
C VAL A 313 11.03 12.48 -15.03
N VAL A 314 11.12 11.55 -14.07
CA VAL A 314 10.75 10.15 -14.28
C VAL A 314 9.28 9.99 -14.63
N ALA A 315 8.38 10.76 -14.00
CA ALA A 315 6.95 10.70 -14.31
C ALA A 315 6.66 11.23 -15.71
N ALA A 316 7.32 12.30 -16.16
CA ALA A 316 7.13 12.84 -17.51
C ALA A 316 7.49 11.80 -18.58
N ASP A 317 8.63 11.14 -18.43
CA ASP A 317 9.07 10.09 -19.36
C ASP A 317 8.14 8.87 -19.29
N LEU A 318 7.74 8.48 -18.08
CA LEU A 318 6.88 7.32 -17.87
C LEU A 318 5.47 7.53 -18.44
N VAL A 319 4.90 8.74 -18.38
CA VAL A 319 3.61 9.05 -19.01
C VAL A 319 3.66 8.74 -20.51
N GLN A 320 4.74 9.16 -21.18
CA GLN A 320 4.91 8.94 -22.61
C GLN A 320 5.08 7.45 -22.93
N GLN A 321 5.95 6.75 -22.19
CA GLN A 321 6.17 5.31 -22.37
C GLN A 321 4.90 4.49 -22.13
N LEU A 322 4.11 4.82 -21.09
CA LEU A 322 2.85 4.15 -20.80
C LEU A 322 1.83 4.38 -21.92
N LYS A 323 1.76 5.60 -22.47
CA LYS A 323 0.87 5.90 -23.60
C LYS A 323 1.25 5.08 -24.83
N ASP A 324 2.54 5.01 -25.15
CA ASP A 324 3.03 4.27 -26.32
C ASP A 324 2.85 2.75 -26.15
N ASN A 325 3.05 2.22 -24.94
CA ASN A 325 2.94 0.78 -24.68
C ASN A 325 1.49 0.29 -24.53
N THR A 326 0.58 1.12 -24.01
CA THR A 326 -0.83 0.74 -23.76
C THR A 326 -1.77 1.16 -24.89
N GLY A 327 -1.43 2.20 -25.65
CA GLY A 327 -2.32 2.82 -26.63
C GLY A 327 -3.54 3.52 -26.00
N PHE A 328 -3.45 3.92 -24.72
CA PHE A 328 -4.50 4.69 -24.05
C PHE A 328 -4.58 6.13 -24.60
N SER A 329 -5.79 6.66 -24.64
CA SER A 329 -6.07 8.04 -25.07
C SER A 329 -5.80 9.06 -23.96
N ALA A 330 -6.15 8.71 -22.73
CA ALA A 330 -5.91 9.51 -21.55
C ALA A 330 -4.58 9.13 -20.87
N ALA A 331 -3.95 10.11 -20.21
CA ALA A 331 -2.77 9.86 -19.41
C ALA A 331 -3.12 9.11 -18.12
N ILE A 332 -2.39 8.02 -17.84
CA ILE A 332 -2.51 7.29 -16.57
C ILE A 332 -1.99 8.20 -15.44
N PRO A 333 -2.73 8.37 -14.33
CA PRO A 333 -2.25 9.11 -13.17
C PRO A 333 -1.00 8.47 -12.56
N ILE A 334 0.05 9.26 -12.38
CA ILE A 334 1.30 8.86 -11.73
C ILE A 334 1.46 9.64 -10.43
N CYS A 335 1.59 8.95 -9.30
CA CYS A 335 1.74 9.53 -7.98
C CYS A 335 3.11 9.13 -7.39
N ALA A 336 3.96 10.13 -7.16
CA ALA A 336 5.24 9.97 -6.49
C ALA A 336 5.04 9.97 -4.97
N VAL A 337 5.50 8.93 -4.26
CA VAL A 337 5.22 8.74 -2.82
C VAL A 337 6.43 8.27 -1.99
N SER A 338 6.46 8.68 -0.72
CA SER A 338 7.38 8.19 0.31
C SER A 338 6.61 7.65 1.51
N ASN A 339 6.43 6.33 1.57
CA ASN A 339 5.86 5.67 2.74
C ASN A 339 6.73 5.92 3.98
N LYS A 340 8.06 5.85 3.86
CA LYS A 340 8.96 6.00 5.01
C LYS A 340 8.83 7.38 5.64
N ALA A 341 8.81 8.45 4.85
CA ALA A 341 8.62 9.79 5.38
C ALA A 341 7.22 9.96 6.01
N TYR A 342 6.18 9.41 5.38
CA TYR A 342 4.81 9.47 5.90
C TYR A 342 4.65 8.73 7.24
N GLU A 343 5.27 7.56 7.37
CA GLU A 343 5.26 6.78 8.60
C GLU A 343 5.89 7.54 9.77
N VAL A 344 6.97 8.30 9.54
CA VAL A 344 7.56 9.15 10.58
C VAL A 344 6.60 10.24 11.07
N HIS A 345 5.76 10.80 10.19
CA HIS A 345 4.71 11.74 10.60
C HIS A 345 3.60 11.04 11.38
N ARG A 346 3.24 9.82 10.99
CA ARG A 346 2.19 9.03 11.66
C ARG A 346 2.60 8.57 13.06
N GLU A 347 3.85 8.14 13.23
CA GLU A 347 4.43 7.73 14.53
C GLU A 347 4.76 8.93 15.42
N GLY A 348 4.99 10.10 14.82
CA GLY A 348 5.46 11.30 15.49
C GLY A 348 6.99 11.35 15.58
N PHE A 349 7.54 12.56 15.63
CA PHE A 349 8.98 12.79 15.69
C PHE A 349 9.35 13.82 16.75
N LYS A 350 10.59 13.75 17.24
CA LYS A 350 11.11 14.72 18.21
C LYS A 350 11.32 16.07 17.55
N ALA A 351 11.06 17.17 18.27
CA ALA A 351 11.17 18.54 17.72
C ALA A 351 12.56 18.89 17.12
N ASN A 352 13.62 18.19 17.53
CA ASN A 352 14.98 18.37 17.03
C ASN A 352 15.34 17.48 15.81
N VAL A 353 14.44 16.57 15.41
CA VAL A 353 14.58 15.64 14.29
C VAL A 353 13.37 15.80 13.38
N VAL A 354 13.31 16.96 12.70
CA VAL A 354 12.26 17.25 11.72
C VAL A 354 12.48 16.38 10.47
N PRO A 355 11.46 15.63 10.00
CA PRO A 355 11.54 14.84 8.78
C PRO A 355 11.87 15.71 7.57
N PRO A 356 12.53 15.13 6.55
CA PRO A 356 12.94 15.90 5.40
C PRO A 356 11.79 16.34 4.51
N LEU A 357 10.66 15.63 4.53
CA LEU A 357 9.46 15.98 3.78
C LEU A 357 8.37 16.32 4.78
N ASP A 358 7.55 17.33 4.50
CA ASP A 358 6.28 17.52 5.21
C ASP A 358 5.26 16.45 4.78
N ILE A 359 4.09 16.43 5.42
CA ILE A 359 3.07 15.39 5.17
C ILE A 359 2.54 15.41 3.73
N GLU A 360 2.36 16.59 3.13
CA GLU A 360 1.88 16.74 1.76
C GLU A 360 2.99 16.36 0.76
N GLN A 361 4.22 16.74 1.06
CA GLN A 361 5.41 16.42 0.27
C GLN A 361 5.74 14.92 0.24
N THR A 362 5.14 14.12 1.13
CA THR A 362 5.27 12.66 1.07
C THR A 362 4.52 12.03 -0.11
N GLY A 363 3.59 12.74 -0.75
CA GLY A 363 2.80 12.19 -1.87
C GLY A 363 1.61 11.32 -1.47
N ILE A 364 1.55 10.85 -0.23
CA ILE A 364 0.49 9.93 0.24
C ILE A 364 -0.89 10.60 0.25
N PRO A 365 -1.06 11.84 0.76
CA PRO A 365 -2.35 12.52 0.68
C PRO A 365 -2.84 12.70 -0.77
N GLN A 366 -1.94 12.99 -1.72
CA GLN A 366 -2.30 13.16 -3.12
C GLN A 366 -2.65 11.82 -3.78
N LEU A 367 -2.04 10.69 -3.37
CA LEU A 367 -2.40 9.36 -3.82
C LEU A 367 -3.81 8.95 -3.35
N HIS A 368 -4.26 9.41 -2.18
CA HIS A 368 -5.60 9.11 -1.70
C HIS A 368 -6.67 9.56 -2.71
N ARG A 369 -6.56 10.77 -3.27
CA ARG A 369 -7.61 11.32 -4.12
C ARG A 369 -7.93 10.48 -5.36
N PRO A 370 -6.95 10.06 -6.19
CA PRO A 370 -7.19 9.08 -7.25
C PRO A 370 -7.79 7.79 -6.73
N LEU A 371 -7.27 7.20 -5.64
CA LEU A 371 -7.80 5.96 -5.11
C LEU A 371 -9.27 6.09 -4.68
N TYR A 372 -9.64 7.15 -3.96
CA TYR A 372 -11.02 7.43 -3.56
C TYR A 372 -11.93 7.66 -4.77
N ASN A 373 -11.47 8.44 -5.75
CA ASN A 373 -12.25 8.75 -6.96
C ASN A 373 -12.51 7.53 -7.83
N LEU A 374 -11.56 6.59 -7.87
CA LEU A 374 -11.69 5.37 -8.66
C LEU A 374 -12.48 4.29 -7.93
N THR A 375 -12.38 4.21 -6.61
CA THR A 375 -12.96 3.09 -5.86
C THR A 375 -14.30 3.43 -5.20
N ILE A 376 -14.36 4.50 -4.40
CA ILE A 376 -15.52 4.80 -3.56
C ILE A 376 -16.64 5.45 -4.37
N ILE A 377 -16.32 6.47 -5.18
CA ILE A 377 -17.34 7.21 -5.93
C ILE A 377 -18.12 6.29 -6.88
N PRO A 378 -17.47 5.43 -7.69
CA PRO A 378 -18.21 4.53 -8.58
C PRO A 378 -19.00 3.45 -7.82
N THR A 379 -18.54 3.06 -6.63
CA THR A 379 -19.26 2.10 -5.78
C THR A 379 -20.54 2.75 -5.23
N LYS A 380 -20.44 3.97 -4.69
CA LYS A 380 -21.61 4.75 -4.27
C LYS A 380 -22.56 5.03 -5.42
N LEU A 381 -22.05 5.40 -6.59
CA LEU A 381 -22.88 5.60 -7.79
C LEU A 381 -23.58 4.32 -8.23
N ARG A 382 -22.93 3.14 -8.12
CA ARG A 382 -23.56 1.85 -8.40
C ARG A 382 -24.64 1.50 -7.37
N GLU A 383 -24.39 1.73 -6.09
CA GLU A 383 -25.40 1.59 -5.02
C GLU A 383 -26.62 2.47 -5.31
N TRP A 384 -26.38 3.74 -5.67
CA TRP A 384 -27.43 4.71 -5.97
C TRP A 384 -28.20 4.35 -7.24
N SER A 385 -27.50 3.95 -8.30
CA SER A 385 -28.12 3.49 -9.54
C SER A 385 -28.95 2.22 -9.32
N HIS A 386 -28.48 1.29 -8.48
CA HIS A 386 -29.25 0.11 -8.11
C HIS A 386 -30.51 0.46 -7.30
N LEU A 387 -30.38 1.37 -6.32
CA LEU A 387 -31.52 1.91 -5.58
C LEU A 387 -32.54 2.55 -6.53
N GLU A 388 -32.11 3.35 -7.48
CA GLU A 388 -33.00 3.99 -8.47
C GLU A 388 -33.67 2.96 -9.40
N THR A 389 -32.88 2.10 -10.04
CA THR A 389 -33.36 1.18 -11.08
C THR A 389 -34.16 0.01 -10.54
N THR A 390 -33.84 -0.47 -9.34
CA THR A 390 -34.42 -1.67 -8.76
C THR A 390 -35.27 -1.36 -7.54
N GLY A 391 -34.74 -0.58 -6.58
CA GLY A 391 -35.43 -0.26 -5.33
C GLY A 391 -36.65 0.63 -5.54
N ILE A 392 -36.45 1.84 -6.06
CA ILE A 392 -37.51 2.83 -6.33
C ILE A 392 -38.48 2.30 -7.37
N ARG A 393 -37.99 1.64 -8.42
CA ARG A 393 -38.85 1.01 -9.42
C ARG A 393 -39.70 -0.12 -8.83
N GLY A 394 -39.11 -0.99 -8.02
CA GLY A 394 -39.82 -2.06 -7.32
C GLY A 394 -40.92 -1.51 -6.42
N LEU A 395 -40.60 -0.50 -5.60
CA LEU A 395 -41.57 0.24 -4.79
C LEU A 395 -42.68 0.85 -5.63
N LYS A 396 -42.34 1.48 -6.76
CA LYS A 396 -43.33 2.09 -7.67
C LYS A 396 -44.23 1.05 -8.34
N ASP A 397 -43.67 -0.09 -8.74
CA ASP A 397 -44.42 -1.19 -9.35
C ASP A 397 -45.30 -1.88 -8.30
N GLU A 398 -44.85 -1.98 -7.05
CA GLU A 398 -45.64 -2.48 -5.91
C GLU A 398 -46.79 -1.51 -5.57
N VAL A 399 -46.51 -0.21 -5.46
CA VAL A 399 -47.55 0.82 -5.29
C VAL A 399 -48.55 0.79 -6.45
N ARG A 400 -48.10 0.66 -7.70
CA ARG A 400 -48.97 0.53 -8.88
C ARG A 400 -49.77 -0.76 -8.86
N PHE A 401 -49.19 -1.86 -8.40
CA PHE A 401 -49.87 -3.14 -8.27
C PHE A 401 -51.05 -3.02 -7.28
N TYR A 402 -50.83 -2.39 -6.12
CA TYR A 402 -51.86 -2.15 -5.12
C TYR A 402 -52.85 -1.04 -5.50
N ALA A 403 -52.43 -0.05 -6.30
CA ALA A 403 -53.28 1.03 -6.79
C ALA A 403 -54.07 0.68 -8.05
N ASN A 404 -53.80 -0.45 -8.72
CA ASN A 404 -54.51 -0.87 -9.93
C ASN A 404 -55.93 -1.38 -9.57
N PRO A 405 -57.00 -0.75 -10.10
CA PRO A 405 -58.38 -1.17 -9.85
C PRO A 405 -58.66 -2.64 -10.24
N ALA A 406 -58.04 -3.18 -11.30
CA ALA A 406 -58.23 -4.57 -11.72
C ALA A 406 -57.62 -5.59 -10.74
N ASN A 407 -56.53 -5.21 -10.05
CA ASN A 407 -55.96 -6.02 -8.96
C ASN A 407 -56.76 -5.82 -7.66
N SER A 408 -57.44 -4.68 -7.51
CA SER A 408 -58.41 -4.43 -6.44
C SER A 408 -59.68 -5.29 -6.58
N GLU A 409 -60.03 -5.73 -7.80
CA GLU A 409 -61.09 -6.72 -8.06
C GLU A 409 -60.70 -8.15 -7.64
N SER A 410 -59.41 -8.51 -7.67
CA SER A 410 -58.95 -9.76 -7.05
C SER A 410 -58.83 -9.65 -5.52
N LEU A 411 -58.59 -8.44 -5.01
CA LEU A 411 -58.61 -8.13 -3.57
C LEU A 411 -60.03 -7.94 -3.01
N THR A 412 -61.08 -7.76 -3.82
CA THR A 412 -62.47 -7.74 -3.33
C THR A 412 -62.93 -9.12 -2.85
N VAL A 413 -62.30 -10.20 -3.31
CA VAL A 413 -62.46 -11.55 -2.72
C VAL A 413 -61.85 -11.61 -1.30
N PHE A 414 -60.87 -10.75 -0.98
CA PHE A 414 -60.27 -10.62 0.35
C PHE A 414 -60.78 -9.42 1.17
N ARG A 415 -61.56 -8.50 0.58
CA ARG A 415 -62.15 -7.34 1.27
C ARG A 415 -63.58 -7.63 1.71
N GLY A 416 -63.69 -8.44 2.75
CA GLY A 416 -64.68 -8.20 3.80
C GLY A 416 -64.23 -7.10 4.79
N LEU A 417 -63.42 -6.13 4.34
CA LEU A 417 -62.89 -5.04 5.18
C LEU A 417 -63.13 -3.68 4.52
N PRO A 418 -63.62 -2.68 5.28
CA PRO A 418 -64.24 -1.45 4.77
C PRO A 418 -63.21 -0.50 4.14
N GLU A 419 -63.67 0.34 3.21
CA GLU A 419 -62.92 1.29 2.34
C GLU A 419 -62.05 2.36 3.06
N ALA A 420 -62.00 2.39 4.38
CA ALA A 420 -61.21 3.33 5.18
C ALA A 420 -59.66 3.30 5.00
N PRO A 421 -58.97 2.19 4.62
CA PRO A 421 -57.52 2.17 4.63
C PRO A 421 -56.86 2.83 3.42
N ILE A 422 -57.54 3.05 2.28
CA ILE A 422 -56.89 3.67 1.11
C ILE A 422 -56.59 5.16 1.35
N GLU A 423 -57.57 5.92 1.85
CA GLU A 423 -57.35 7.32 2.25
C GLU A 423 -56.39 7.42 3.45
N SER A 424 -56.48 6.48 4.40
CA SER A 424 -55.51 6.39 5.50
C SER A 424 -54.09 6.10 5.02
N CYS A 425 -53.89 5.24 4.02
CA CYS A 425 -52.58 4.92 3.48
C CYS A 425 -51.95 6.09 2.72
N GLN A 426 -52.72 6.85 1.93
CA GLN A 426 -52.21 8.08 1.31
C GLN A 426 -51.81 9.12 2.36
N GLY A 427 -52.63 9.28 3.41
CA GLY A 427 -52.30 10.14 4.55
C GLY A 427 -51.03 9.69 5.27
N LEU A 428 -50.86 8.37 5.49
CA LEU A 428 -49.68 7.79 6.14
C LEU A 428 -48.41 7.91 5.30
N VAL A 429 -48.50 7.78 3.97
CA VAL A 429 -47.35 7.98 3.07
C VAL A 429 -46.90 9.43 3.07
N LEU A 430 -47.83 10.38 2.97
CA LEU A 430 -47.50 11.81 3.05
C LEU A 430 -47.00 12.21 4.44
N ALA A 431 -47.54 11.62 5.51
CA ALA A 431 -47.05 11.81 6.87
C ALA A 431 -45.62 11.28 7.00
N PHE A 432 -45.35 10.07 6.52
CA PHE A 432 -44.01 9.48 6.53
C PHE A 432 -42.99 10.27 5.71
N GLU A 433 -43.35 10.75 4.51
CA GLU A 433 -42.48 11.62 3.72
C GLU A 433 -42.14 12.92 4.46
N ASN A 434 -43.12 13.54 5.12
CA ASN A 434 -42.89 14.75 5.91
C ASN A 434 -42.05 14.48 7.17
N ASP A 435 -42.32 13.38 7.88
CA ASP A 435 -41.56 12.98 9.06
C ASP A 435 -40.09 12.70 8.69
N LEU A 436 -39.84 11.99 7.58
CA LEU A 436 -38.50 11.73 7.07
C LEU A 436 -37.77 13.02 6.68
N LEU A 437 -38.44 13.93 5.98
CA LEU A 437 -37.88 15.23 5.62
C LEU A 437 -37.57 16.09 6.86
N GLN A 438 -38.43 16.06 7.87
CA GLN A 438 -38.26 16.78 9.11
C GLN A 438 -37.13 16.18 9.97
N GLU A 439 -37.01 14.85 10.00
CA GLU A 439 -35.93 14.14 10.69
C GLU A 439 -34.58 14.41 10.02
N LEU A 440 -34.51 14.40 8.68
CA LEU A 440 -33.33 14.80 7.92
C LEU A 440 -32.96 16.26 8.18
N HIS A 441 -33.93 17.17 8.16
CA HIS A 441 -33.70 18.58 8.46
C HIS A 441 -33.20 18.78 9.90
N THR A 442 -33.76 18.08 10.87
CA THR A 442 -33.34 18.18 12.27
C THR A 442 -31.95 17.57 12.49
N SER A 443 -31.73 16.37 11.94
CA SER A 443 -30.49 15.61 12.14
C SER A 443 -29.29 16.23 11.41
N LEU A 444 -29.50 16.83 10.24
CA LEU A 444 -28.44 17.44 9.45
C LEU A 444 -28.39 18.95 9.68
N ILE A 445 -29.45 19.69 9.35
CA ILE A 445 -29.41 21.16 9.33
C ILE A 445 -29.38 21.72 10.75
N VAL A 446 -30.28 21.27 11.64
CA VAL A 446 -30.40 21.82 13.00
C VAL A 446 -29.21 21.42 13.86
N ASN A 447 -28.80 20.14 13.84
CA ASN A 447 -27.61 19.71 14.59
C ASN A 447 -26.33 20.38 14.07
N MET A 448 -26.12 20.48 12.76
CA MET A 448 -24.96 21.23 12.23
C MET A 448 -25.01 22.71 12.61
N SER A 449 -26.19 23.32 12.65
CA SER A 449 -26.35 24.72 13.05
C SER A 449 -26.11 24.93 14.54
N ASN A 450 -26.57 24.00 15.39
CA ASN A 450 -26.36 24.03 16.84
C ASN A 450 -24.90 23.77 17.23
N GLU A 451 -24.21 22.89 16.49
CA GLU A 451 -22.80 22.58 16.71
C GLU A 451 -21.86 23.61 16.07
N ARG A 452 -22.37 24.45 15.16
CA ARG A 452 -21.58 25.49 14.47
C ARG A 452 -20.91 26.45 15.45
N ASP A 453 -21.66 26.99 16.41
CA ASP A 453 -21.12 27.97 17.36
C ASP A 453 -20.11 27.34 18.34
N PRO A 454 -20.37 26.16 18.94
CA PRO A 454 -19.37 25.40 19.70
C PRO A 454 -18.10 25.09 18.88
N TRP A 455 -18.24 24.68 17.63
CA TRP A 455 -17.09 24.41 16.75
C TRP A 455 -16.29 25.67 16.45
N ASN A 456 -16.97 26.78 16.18
CA ASN A 456 -16.32 28.08 15.97
C ASN A 456 -15.61 28.55 17.25
N GLN A 457 -16.25 28.45 18.42
CA GLN A 457 -15.62 28.80 19.69
C GLN A 457 -14.43 27.89 20.01
N HIS A 458 -14.52 26.60 19.70
CA HIS A 458 -13.41 25.67 19.86
C HIS A 458 -12.26 26.03 18.91
N ALA A 459 -12.56 26.33 17.65
CA ALA A 459 -11.58 26.77 16.66
C ALA A 459 -10.93 28.11 17.05
N GLU A 460 -11.70 29.09 17.52
CA GLU A 460 -11.20 30.37 18.06
C GLU A 460 -10.29 30.12 19.25
N LYS A 461 -10.72 29.31 20.22
CA LYS A 461 -9.90 28.96 21.39
C LYS A 461 -8.62 28.24 21.00
N MET A 462 -8.66 27.34 20.01
CA MET A 462 -7.47 26.71 19.45
C MET A 462 -6.55 27.73 18.81
N CYS A 463 -7.08 28.67 18.02
CA CYS A 463 -6.33 29.76 17.41
C CYS A 463 -5.71 30.68 18.46
N ASP A 464 -6.43 31.04 19.52
CA ASP A 464 -5.95 31.89 20.62
C ASP A 464 -4.93 31.19 21.51
N THR A 465 -5.15 29.92 21.83
CA THR A 465 -4.19 29.09 22.57
C THR A 465 -2.91 28.95 21.76
N TRP A 466 -3.04 28.71 20.46
CA TRP A 466 -1.90 28.61 19.59
C TRP A 466 -1.20 29.98 19.41
N ALA A 467 -1.93 31.10 19.29
CA ALA A 467 -1.37 32.45 19.19
C ALA A 467 -0.66 32.89 20.47
N SER A 468 -1.20 32.56 21.64
CA SER A 468 -0.57 32.85 22.94
C SER A 468 0.70 32.02 23.17
N ASN A 469 0.73 30.77 22.71
CA ASN A 469 1.91 29.92 22.75
C ASN A 469 2.98 30.28 21.69
N ASN A 470 2.62 31.05 20.66
CA ASN A 470 3.49 31.38 19.52
C ASN A 470 3.62 32.89 19.28
N GLN A 471 3.90 33.68 20.32
CA GLN A 471 4.10 35.14 20.22
C GLN A 471 5.44 35.59 19.55
N GLY A 472 6.11 34.70 18.83
CA GLY A 472 7.39 35.00 18.19
C GLY A 472 7.26 36.06 17.08
N GLY A 473 8.16 37.04 17.08
CA GLY A 473 8.23 38.11 16.07
C GLY A 473 8.24 37.70 14.59
N PRO A 474 8.71 36.49 14.18
CA PRO A 474 8.58 36.02 12.80
C PRO A 474 7.14 35.68 12.39
N PHE A 475 6.32 35.19 13.33
CA PHE A 475 4.97 34.74 13.06
C PHE A 475 3.97 35.92 12.97
N LEU A 476 4.14 36.94 13.81
CA LEU A 476 3.40 38.20 13.70
C LEU A 476 3.58 38.87 12.31
N ARG A 477 4.75 38.70 11.68
CA ARG A 477 4.99 39.19 10.31
C ARG A 477 4.25 38.37 9.25
N ILE A 478 4.02 37.07 9.48
CA ILE A 478 3.23 36.21 8.57
C ILE A 478 1.75 36.61 8.66
N LEU A 479 1.21 36.79 9.86
CA LEU A 479 -0.17 37.25 10.05
C LEU A 479 -0.42 38.65 9.46
N GLN A 480 0.52 39.58 9.63
CA GLN A 480 0.45 40.91 9.02
C GLN A 480 0.48 40.86 7.48
N ARG A 481 1.18 39.88 6.89
CA ARG A 481 1.26 39.69 5.43
C ARG A 481 -0.02 39.11 4.83
N HIS A 482 -0.82 38.39 5.62
CA HIS A 482 -2.09 37.77 5.21
C HIS A 482 -3.35 38.49 5.72
N GLY A 483 -3.22 39.73 6.21
CA GLY A 483 -4.36 40.64 6.38
C GLY A 483 -4.97 40.74 7.78
N LEU A 484 -4.46 40.02 8.78
CA LEU A 484 -4.89 40.21 10.18
C LEU A 484 -4.12 41.37 10.81
N ARG A 485 -4.76 42.55 10.86
CA ARG A 485 -4.27 43.70 11.64
C ARG A 485 -4.93 43.67 13.02
N LYS A 486 -4.11 43.61 14.09
CA LYS A 486 -4.59 43.96 15.43
C LYS A 486 -4.98 45.45 15.43
N ASN A 487 -6.16 45.77 15.94
CA ASN A 487 -6.40 47.08 16.54
C ASN A 487 -5.61 47.21 17.84
#